data_AF-A0A2A6RDK4-F1
#
_entry.id   AF-A0A2A6RDK4-F1
#
_cell.length_a   1.000
_cell.length_b   1.000
_cell.length_c   1.000
_cell.angle_alpha   90.00
_cell.angle_beta   90.00
_cell.angle_gamma   90.00
#
_symmetry.space_group_name_H-M   'P 1'
#
loop_
_entity.id
_entity.type
_entity.pdbx_description
1 polymer ?
#
loop_
_entity_poly.entity_id
_entity_poly.type
_entity_poly.pdbx_seq_one_letter_code
_entity_poly.pdbx_strand_id
1 'polypeptide(L)'
;MSNAGRVVRLVVVVDDRRTGAAALAAFETQATPLPHYYVGQDGQVQRLLADQRCGTYLANVIYQQRRRNLNPIALAVALERPEHAEYRDAQLLAVDGLVAQVLEQHQLGLEALATIMADAQGRLRLYPYLPPPPPLPWLVTPDQAQVVLGSGAASETDLFVALFGESYKPLGGSLNLRQAFPLHAAQKNLGAPIGRNAPPPVVVNGRSFNLQPYARDTLFNEGTDYAAVQQLSALFDPASNGIPAQGLGRELLAATYRMALEGVQAAGVPLQGRTTLEPGWRFHQVARHAGYGPPLSGNYRSPDQRYALQVFAAETLYTPVTELSGCRLLSSTEPSDPAYPILWQETYKVARAPYQPDDPLHRRALELRLGAPLTGPYQVQLLNTNYRVQVWALDTLYQGPDGQIRRMSELPKPTTVVNWQPRAPRQAPPPTPSNPLPPVAAGSEVGPPRPGDINWPARPNFNIITDTNGVRPRLLGNLQWRPAQGTFITITNNWPQQHVVDVNIPQLLQIPGVRSPILKFHRIAAEQLRSLFAAWEAAGLMHLIKTFDGAWVPRLIRLNPGVLSNHAYGTAFDINARWNGMLKIAAFVGQPGSVRELVPLANAHGFYWGGHWNFDGKGASDGMHFEWARPM
;
A
#
# COMPACT_ATOMS: atom_id res chain seq x y z
N MET A 1 -41.11 -10.43 3.68
CA MET A 1 -41.68 -9.08 3.49
C MET A 1 -40.57 -8.04 3.62
N SER A 2 -40.24 -7.29 2.57
CA SER A 2 -39.16 -6.29 2.57
C SER A 2 -39.71 -4.88 2.77
N ASN A 3 -39.17 -4.15 3.75
CA ASN A 3 -39.49 -2.75 4.01
C ASN A 3 -38.80 -1.83 2.99
N ALA A 4 -39.29 -0.59 2.85
CA ALA A 4 -38.60 0.45 2.07
C ALA A 4 -37.18 0.67 2.63
N GLY A 5 -36.18 0.60 1.74
CA GLY A 5 -34.76 0.75 2.08
C GLY A 5 -34.40 2.19 2.48
N ARG A 6 -33.33 2.36 3.25
CA ARG A 6 -32.68 3.68 3.38
C ARG A 6 -31.84 3.93 2.12
N VAL A 7 -31.31 5.15 1.99
CA VAL A 7 -30.32 5.48 0.95
C VAL A 7 -29.20 4.43 0.95
N VAL A 8 -28.94 3.83 -0.22
CA VAL A 8 -27.87 2.84 -0.41
C VAL A 8 -26.53 3.52 -0.16
N ARG A 9 -25.67 2.87 0.63
CA ARG A 9 -24.32 3.36 0.98
C ARG A 9 -23.22 2.35 0.70
N LEU A 10 -23.59 1.10 0.47
CA LEU A 10 -22.65 -0.01 0.30
C LEU A 10 -23.13 -0.94 -0.81
N VAL A 11 -22.19 -1.51 -1.55
CA VAL A 11 -22.41 -2.68 -2.40
C VAL A 11 -21.60 -3.80 -1.79
N VAL A 12 -22.27 -4.87 -1.34
CA VAL A 12 -21.64 -5.97 -0.62
C VAL A 12 -21.68 -7.23 -1.47
N VAL A 13 -20.51 -7.64 -1.97
CA VAL A 13 -20.32 -8.84 -2.77
C VAL A 13 -19.91 -10.00 -1.87
N VAL A 14 -20.60 -11.13 -1.99
CA VAL A 14 -20.42 -12.31 -1.14
C VAL A 14 -20.54 -13.58 -1.97
N ASP A 15 -19.64 -14.54 -1.72
CA ASP A 15 -19.66 -15.84 -2.39
C ASP A 15 -20.84 -16.69 -1.88
N ASP A 16 -21.65 -17.22 -2.81
CA ASP A 16 -22.68 -18.23 -2.55
C ASP A 16 -22.12 -19.62 -2.86
N ARG A 17 -22.09 -20.50 -1.87
CA ARG A 17 -21.49 -21.84 -1.99
C ARG A 17 -22.40 -22.85 -2.72
N ARG A 18 -23.63 -22.47 -3.06
CA ARG A 18 -24.56 -23.31 -3.81
C ARG A 18 -24.30 -23.18 -5.31
N THR A 19 -24.74 -24.17 -6.08
CA THR A 19 -24.81 -24.07 -7.55
C THR A 19 -25.92 -23.09 -7.96
N GLY A 20 -25.83 -22.56 -9.18
CA GLY A 20 -26.82 -21.63 -9.76
C GLY A 20 -28.25 -22.08 -9.60
N ALA A 21 -28.56 -23.31 -10.06
CA ALA A 21 -29.89 -23.87 -9.97
C ALA A 21 -30.38 -24.02 -8.51
N ALA A 22 -29.51 -24.46 -7.60
CA ALA A 22 -29.87 -24.65 -6.20
C ALA A 22 -30.07 -23.32 -5.46
N ALA A 23 -29.24 -22.31 -5.75
CA ALA A 23 -29.38 -20.97 -5.18
C ALA A 23 -30.70 -20.34 -5.62
N LEU A 24 -31.01 -20.39 -6.91
CA LEU A 24 -32.22 -19.78 -7.47
C LEU A 24 -33.51 -20.42 -6.95
N ALA A 25 -33.58 -21.75 -6.93
CA ALA A 25 -34.70 -22.46 -6.35
C ALA A 25 -34.92 -22.09 -4.87
N ALA A 26 -33.84 -21.90 -4.11
CA ALA A 26 -33.91 -21.48 -2.71
C ALA A 26 -34.32 -20.01 -2.51
N PHE A 27 -34.09 -19.14 -3.51
CA PHE A 27 -34.54 -17.76 -3.51
C PHE A 27 -36.02 -17.64 -3.88
N GLU A 28 -36.49 -18.39 -4.87
CA GLU A 28 -37.89 -18.43 -5.30
C GLU A 28 -38.83 -18.90 -4.19
N THR A 29 -38.42 -19.95 -3.46
CA THR A 29 -39.19 -20.51 -2.34
C THR A 29 -39.17 -19.65 -1.08
N GLN A 30 -38.38 -18.55 -1.07
CA GLN A 30 -38.10 -17.71 0.12
C GLN A 30 -37.58 -18.49 1.34
N ALA A 31 -37.11 -19.73 1.14
CA ALA A 31 -36.52 -20.56 2.19
C ALA A 31 -35.18 -20.00 2.67
N THR A 32 -34.55 -19.13 1.87
CA THR A 32 -33.31 -18.45 2.21
C THR A 32 -33.42 -16.93 2.08
N PRO A 33 -32.61 -16.18 2.86
CA PRO A 33 -32.48 -14.74 2.67
C PRO A 33 -32.22 -14.35 1.21
N LEU A 34 -32.75 -13.21 0.77
CA LEU A 34 -32.73 -12.78 -0.63
C LEU A 34 -31.67 -11.69 -0.86
N PRO A 35 -30.74 -11.89 -1.82
CA PRO A 35 -29.85 -10.83 -2.27
C PRO A 35 -30.58 -9.93 -3.30
N HIS A 36 -29.95 -8.81 -3.66
CA HIS A 36 -30.45 -7.95 -4.74
C HIS A 36 -30.11 -8.53 -6.10
N TYR A 37 -28.88 -9.01 -6.24
CA TYR A 37 -28.36 -9.59 -7.46
C TYR A 37 -27.74 -10.96 -7.20
N TYR A 38 -27.89 -11.85 -8.17
CA TYR A 38 -27.17 -13.11 -8.24
C TYR A 38 -26.38 -13.17 -9.55
N VAL A 39 -25.12 -13.59 -9.49
CA VAL A 39 -24.24 -13.71 -10.66
C VAL A 39 -23.75 -15.15 -10.79
N GLY A 40 -24.23 -15.84 -11.83
CA GLY A 40 -23.89 -17.24 -12.12
C GLY A 40 -22.50 -17.42 -12.73
N GLN A 41 -21.99 -18.66 -12.70
CA GLN A 41 -20.70 -19.00 -13.34
C GLN A 41 -20.69 -18.79 -14.87
N ASP A 42 -21.87 -18.82 -15.50
CA ASP A 42 -22.08 -18.55 -16.92
C ASP A 42 -22.11 -17.05 -17.27
N GLY A 43 -22.01 -16.17 -16.27
CA GLY A 43 -22.09 -14.72 -16.44
C GLY A 43 -23.51 -14.17 -16.48
N GLN A 44 -24.55 -15.00 -16.27
CA GLN A 44 -25.92 -14.49 -16.16
C GLN A 44 -26.10 -13.71 -14.86
N VAL A 45 -26.66 -12.51 -14.99
CA VAL A 45 -26.97 -11.63 -13.86
C VAL A 45 -28.48 -11.62 -13.65
N GLN A 46 -28.93 -12.06 -12.48
CA GLN A 46 -30.34 -12.08 -12.11
C GLN A 46 -30.59 -11.03 -11.03
N ARG A 47 -31.54 -10.12 -11.31
CA ARG A 47 -32.03 -9.16 -10.33
C ARG A 47 -33.21 -9.76 -9.57
N LEU A 48 -32.98 -10.15 -8.32
CA LEU A 48 -33.97 -10.83 -7.49
C LEU A 48 -34.76 -9.86 -6.62
N LEU A 49 -34.21 -8.68 -6.33
CA LEU A 49 -34.86 -7.65 -5.55
C LEU A 49 -34.58 -6.27 -6.14
N ALA A 50 -35.60 -5.40 -6.16
CA ALA A 50 -35.42 -4.00 -6.54
C ALA A 50 -34.55 -3.25 -5.51
N ASP A 51 -33.70 -2.35 -5.99
CA ASP A 51 -32.69 -1.65 -5.19
C ASP A 51 -33.30 -0.80 -4.07
N GLN A 52 -34.53 -0.31 -4.26
CA GLN A 52 -35.26 0.48 -3.26
C GLN A 52 -35.79 -0.36 -2.09
N ARG A 53 -35.70 -1.70 -2.18
CA ARG A 53 -36.14 -2.61 -1.12
C ARG A 53 -34.96 -3.09 -0.28
N CYS A 54 -35.21 -3.26 1.01
CA CYS A 54 -34.23 -3.87 1.91
C CYS A 54 -34.10 -5.36 1.62
N GLY A 55 -32.87 -5.81 1.31
CA GLY A 55 -32.55 -7.24 1.23
C GLY A 55 -32.56 -7.91 2.61
N THR A 56 -32.38 -9.22 2.65
CA THR A 56 -32.18 -9.96 3.92
C THR A 56 -30.91 -10.80 3.92
N TYR A 57 -30.18 -10.85 2.79
CA TYR A 57 -29.06 -11.75 2.55
C TYR A 57 -27.87 -11.58 3.50
N LEU A 58 -27.59 -10.34 3.91
CA LEU A 58 -26.36 -10.04 4.65
C LEU A 58 -26.52 -10.40 6.13
N ALA A 59 -25.51 -11.10 6.67
CA ALA A 59 -25.43 -11.36 8.10
C ALA A 59 -25.14 -10.08 8.91
N ASN A 60 -25.34 -10.15 10.23
CA ASN A 60 -24.86 -9.11 11.14
C ASN A 60 -23.32 -9.16 11.24
N VAL A 61 -22.66 -8.06 10.89
CA VAL A 61 -21.19 -7.99 10.83
C VAL A 61 -20.64 -6.86 11.68
N ILE A 62 -19.34 -6.91 11.98
CA ILE A 62 -18.63 -5.79 12.57
C ILE A 62 -18.37 -4.74 11.48
N TYR A 63 -18.98 -3.57 11.65
CA TYR A 63 -18.82 -2.40 10.79
C TYR A 63 -18.69 -1.14 11.67
N GLN A 64 -17.64 -0.34 11.43
CA GLN A 64 -17.28 0.80 12.29
C GLN A 64 -17.18 0.43 13.77
N GLN A 65 -16.44 -0.64 14.07
CA GLN A 65 -16.20 -1.19 15.41
C GLN A 65 -17.47 -1.65 16.18
N ARG A 66 -18.62 -1.78 15.51
CA ARG A 66 -19.88 -2.25 16.12
C ARG A 66 -20.52 -3.33 15.29
N ARG A 67 -21.21 -4.27 15.94
CA ARG A 67 -22.04 -5.26 15.26
C ARG A 67 -23.27 -4.56 14.69
N ARG A 68 -23.48 -4.62 13.37
CA ARG A 68 -24.56 -3.93 12.66
C ARG A 68 -25.21 -4.83 11.62
N ASN A 69 -26.51 -4.63 11.42
CA ASN A 69 -27.22 -5.14 10.25
C ASN A 69 -27.00 -4.17 9.07
N LEU A 70 -26.39 -4.66 7.99
CA LEU A 70 -26.09 -3.84 6.81
C LEU A 70 -27.21 -3.86 5.77
N ASN A 71 -28.13 -4.82 5.81
CA ASN A 71 -29.21 -4.94 4.83
C ASN A 71 -29.98 -3.64 4.54
N PRO A 72 -30.27 -2.76 5.54
CA PRO A 72 -31.02 -1.53 5.27
C PRO A 72 -30.27 -0.45 4.47
N ILE A 73 -28.95 -0.58 4.30
CA ILE A 73 -28.08 0.42 3.65
C ILE A 73 -27.20 -0.18 2.54
N ALA A 74 -27.37 -1.47 2.22
CA ALA A 74 -26.48 -2.19 1.31
C ALA A 74 -27.26 -2.93 0.23
N LEU A 75 -26.70 -2.94 -0.99
CA LEU A 75 -27.08 -3.86 -2.05
C LEU A 75 -26.25 -5.14 -1.91
N ALA A 76 -26.90 -6.28 -1.81
CA ALA A 76 -26.25 -7.59 -1.72
C ALA A 76 -26.10 -8.21 -3.11
N VAL A 77 -24.87 -8.53 -3.49
CA VAL A 77 -24.54 -9.25 -4.72
C VAL A 77 -24.01 -10.63 -4.32
N ALA A 78 -24.77 -11.67 -4.63
CA ALA A 78 -24.37 -13.05 -4.41
C ALA A 78 -23.64 -13.58 -5.66
N LEU A 79 -22.42 -14.06 -5.47
CA LEU A 79 -21.55 -14.56 -6.54
C LEU A 79 -21.46 -16.08 -6.46
N GLU A 80 -21.88 -16.80 -7.51
CA GLU A 80 -21.83 -18.26 -7.52
C GLU A 80 -20.40 -18.79 -7.38
N ARG A 81 -20.07 -19.38 -6.23
CA ARG A 81 -18.77 -20.01 -6.00
C ARG A 81 -18.90 -21.24 -5.12
N PRO A 82 -19.30 -22.39 -5.71
CA PRO A 82 -19.27 -23.68 -5.04
C PRO A 82 -17.91 -23.96 -4.42
N GLU A 83 -17.89 -24.87 -3.45
CA GLU A 83 -16.64 -25.25 -2.80
C GLU A 83 -15.62 -25.75 -3.83
N HIS A 84 -14.37 -25.29 -3.70
CA HIS A 84 -13.27 -25.53 -4.63
C HIS A 84 -13.44 -24.97 -6.06
N ALA A 85 -14.52 -24.26 -6.37
CA ALA A 85 -14.68 -23.62 -7.67
C ALA A 85 -13.83 -22.33 -7.78
N GLU A 86 -13.25 -22.15 -8.96
CA GLU A 86 -12.66 -20.88 -9.40
C GLU A 86 -13.71 -20.03 -10.11
N TYR A 87 -13.49 -18.71 -10.14
CA TYR A 87 -14.34 -17.81 -10.91
C TYR A 87 -14.10 -18.00 -12.40
N ARG A 88 -15.19 -18.03 -13.17
CA ARG A 88 -15.10 -18.13 -14.64
C ARG A 88 -15.00 -16.75 -15.27
N ASP A 89 -14.39 -16.68 -16.45
CA ASP A 89 -14.25 -15.46 -17.23
C ASP A 89 -15.57 -14.70 -17.43
N ALA A 90 -16.63 -15.39 -17.86
CA ALA A 90 -17.95 -14.79 -18.08
C ALA A 90 -18.54 -14.21 -16.78
N GLN A 91 -18.35 -14.90 -15.66
CA GLN A 91 -18.76 -14.45 -14.34
C GLN A 91 -17.98 -13.22 -13.87
N LEU A 92 -16.65 -13.20 -14.09
CA LEU A 92 -15.80 -12.06 -13.73
C LEU A 92 -16.15 -10.81 -14.55
N LEU A 93 -16.42 -10.97 -15.84
CA LEU A 93 -16.91 -9.88 -16.70
C LEU A 93 -18.27 -9.36 -16.21
N ALA A 94 -19.18 -10.27 -15.86
CA ALA A 94 -20.52 -9.92 -15.39
C ALA A 94 -20.50 -9.17 -14.05
N VAL A 95 -19.70 -9.62 -13.07
CA VAL A 95 -19.61 -8.94 -11.77
C VAL A 95 -18.91 -7.59 -11.87
N ASP A 96 -17.87 -7.46 -12.70
CA ASP A 96 -17.17 -6.19 -12.91
C ASP A 96 -18.12 -5.15 -13.56
N GLY A 97 -18.85 -5.55 -14.60
CA GLY A 97 -19.86 -4.71 -15.24
C GLY A 97 -21.03 -4.34 -14.33
N LEU A 98 -21.57 -5.30 -13.58
CA LEU A 98 -22.65 -5.06 -12.62
C LEU A 98 -22.24 -4.09 -11.52
N VAL A 99 -21.07 -4.28 -10.93
CA VAL A 99 -20.57 -3.41 -9.86
C VAL A 99 -20.38 -1.99 -10.38
N ALA A 100 -19.77 -1.82 -11.56
CA ALA A 100 -19.62 -0.51 -12.18
C ALA A 100 -20.98 0.19 -12.38
N GLN A 101 -21.95 -0.54 -12.94
CA GLN A 101 -23.31 -0.03 -13.16
C GLN A 101 -24.00 0.38 -11.85
N VAL A 102 -23.93 -0.47 -10.81
CA VAL A 102 -24.60 -0.21 -9.52
C VAL A 102 -23.95 0.97 -8.80
N LEU A 103 -22.63 1.07 -8.80
CA LEU A 103 -21.93 2.20 -8.20
C LEU A 103 -22.31 3.52 -8.89
N GLU A 104 -22.34 3.55 -10.22
CA GLU A 104 -22.76 4.72 -11.00
C GLU A 104 -24.22 5.10 -10.71
N GLN A 105 -25.13 4.13 -10.77
CA GLN A 105 -26.57 4.35 -10.58
C GLN A 105 -26.88 4.94 -9.19
N HIS A 106 -26.12 4.56 -8.16
CA HIS A 106 -26.31 5.02 -6.78
C HIS A 106 -25.34 6.13 -6.36
N GLN A 107 -24.53 6.66 -7.30
CA GLN A 107 -23.55 7.72 -7.05
C GLN A 107 -22.55 7.37 -5.93
N LEU A 108 -22.06 6.13 -5.95
CA LEU A 108 -21.12 5.59 -4.97
C LEU A 108 -19.72 5.47 -5.56
N GLY A 109 -18.70 5.76 -4.75
CA GLY A 109 -17.31 5.48 -5.10
C GLY A 109 -16.90 4.03 -4.80
N LEU A 110 -15.70 3.63 -5.23
CA LEU A 110 -15.15 2.29 -5.00
C LEU A 110 -14.97 1.97 -3.51
N GLU A 111 -14.86 2.98 -2.64
CA GLU A 111 -14.82 2.82 -1.18
C GLU A 111 -16.12 2.27 -0.58
N ALA A 112 -17.24 2.34 -1.31
CA ALA A 112 -18.51 1.74 -0.93
C ALA A 112 -18.59 0.24 -1.27
N LEU A 113 -17.66 -0.25 -2.09
CA LEU A 113 -17.61 -1.65 -2.50
C LEU A 113 -16.92 -2.48 -1.42
N ALA A 114 -17.62 -3.49 -0.94
CA ALA A 114 -17.19 -4.28 0.21
C ALA A 114 -17.52 -5.77 0.05
N THR A 115 -16.89 -6.58 0.90
CA THR A 115 -17.19 -8.00 1.08
C THR A 115 -17.25 -8.33 2.57
N ILE A 116 -17.82 -9.49 2.89
CA ILE A 116 -17.90 -9.99 4.26
C ILE A 116 -17.01 -11.21 4.39
N MET A 117 -16.08 -11.17 5.34
CA MET A 117 -15.17 -12.27 5.64
C MET A 117 -15.02 -12.44 7.15
N ALA A 118 -14.68 -13.66 7.58
CA ALA A 118 -14.32 -13.91 8.97
C ALA A 118 -12.94 -13.32 9.30
N ASP A 119 -12.80 -12.71 10.47
CA ASP A 119 -11.49 -12.38 11.03
C ASP A 119 -10.79 -13.61 11.61
N ALA A 120 -9.56 -13.45 12.10
CA ALA A 120 -8.78 -14.53 12.71
C ALA A 120 -9.45 -15.19 13.94
N GLN A 121 -10.49 -14.57 14.51
CA GLN A 121 -11.29 -15.13 15.60
C GLN A 121 -12.65 -15.68 15.11
N GLY A 122 -12.85 -15.82 13.80
CA GLY A 122 -14.08 -16.32 13.20
C GLY A 122 -15.23 -15.30 13.14
N ARG A 123 -15.01 -14.03 13.48
CA ARG A 123 -16.08 -13.01 13.51
C ARG A 123 -16.25 -12.38 12.14
N LEU A 124 -17.48 -12.31 11.65
CA LEU A 124 -17.77 -11.66 10.37
C LEU A 124 -17.53 -10.15 10.44
N ARG A 125 -16.69 -9.63 9.54
CA ARG A 125 -16.39 -8.21 9.38
C ARG A 125 -16.60 -7.77 7.94
N LEU A 126 -16.90 -6.48 7.79
CA LEU A 126 -16.90 -5.83 6.49
C LEU A 126 -15.46 -5.46 6.11
N TYR A 127 -15.03 -5.86 4.91
CA TYR A 127 -13.76 -5.48 4.32
C TYR A 127 -13.98 -4.75 2.99
N PRO A 128 -13.09 -3.83 2.59
CA PRO A 128 -13.06 -3.33 1.22
C PRO A 128 -12.99 -4.47 0.22
N TYR A 129 -13.56 -4.28 -0.97
CA TYR A 129 -13.57 -5.28 -2.02
C TYR A 129 -13.18 -4.67 -3.36
N LEU A 130 -12.39 -5.41 -4.12
CA LEU A 130 -12.24 -5.24 -5.56
C LEU A 130 -12.59 -6.59 -6.18
N PRO A 131 -13.37 -6.64 -7.27
CA PRO A 131 -13.62 -7.89 -7.95
C PRO A 131 -12.30 -8.49 -8.43
N PRO A 132 -12.16 -9.83 -8.44
CA PRO A 132 -11.03 -10.46 -9.09
C PRO A 132 -10.92 -9.94 -10.54
N PRO A 133 -9.70 -9.70 -11.06
CA PRO A 133 -9.54 -9.08 -12.37
C PRO A 133 -10.25 -9.89 -13.47
N PRO A 134 -11.15 -9.30 -14.26
CA PRO A 134 -11.73 -9.97 -15.41
C PRO A 134 -10.65 -10.25 -16.48
N PRO A 135 -10.90 -11.18 -17.42
CA PRO A 135 -10.09 -11.28 -18.62
C PRO A 135 -10.10 -9.95 -19.38
N LEU A 136 -8.97 -9.58 -19.98
CA LEU A 136 -8.86 -8.34 -20.75
C LEU A 136 -9.74 -8.40 -22.00
N PRO A 137 -10.61 -7.41 -22.26
CA PRO A 137 -11.65 -7.50 -23.29
C PRO A 137 -11.14 -7.81 -24.71
N TRP A 138 -9.98 -7.27 -25.09
CA TRP A 138 -9.37 -7.48 -26.40
C TRP A 138 -8.69 -8.85 -26.57
N LEU A 139 -8.58 -9.64 -25.50
CA LEU A 139 -8.17 -11.05 -25.55
C LEU A 139 -9.37 -12.02 -25.60
N VAL A 140 -10.59 -11.49 -25.51
CA VAL A 140 -11.85 -12.27 -25.48
C VAL A 140 -12.57 -12.22 -26.84
N THR A 141 -12.12 -11.39 -27.79
CA THR A 141 -12.67 -11.37 -29.16
C THR A 141 -12.39 -12.71 -29.88
N PRO A 142 -13.40 -13.35 -30.50
CA PRO A 142 -13.24 -14.66 -31.15
C PRO A 142 -12.19 -14.70 -32.27
N ASP A 143 -11.80 -13.55 -32.81
CA ASP A 143 -11.01 -13.43 -34.03
C ASP A 143 -9.49 -13.66 -33.84
N GLN A 144 -9.03 -13.85 -32.60
CA GLN A 144 -7.63 -14.21 -32.32
C GLN A 144 -7.46 -15.60 -31.68
N ALA A 145 -8.56 -16.31 -31.45
CA ALA A 145 -8.56 -17.68 -30.95
C ALA A 145 -8.80 -18.67 -32.10
N GLN A 146 -8.06 -18.58 -33.20
CA GLN A 146 -7.89 -19.74 -34.06
C GLN A 146 -6.93 -20.72 -33.39
N VAL A 147 -7.46 -21.46 -32.40
CA VAL A 147 -6.87 -22.72 -32.00
C VAL A 147 -7.13 -23.68 -33.15
N VAL A 148 -6.13 -23.86 -34.01
CA VAL A 148 -6.12 -24.94 -35.01
C VAL A 148 -5.98 -26.25 -34.23
N LEU A 149 -7.11 -26.94 -34.00
CA LEU A 149 -7.10 -28.31 -33.51
C LEU A 149 -6.54 -29.21 -34.62
N GLY A 150 -5.32 -29.74 -34.43
CA GLY A 150 -4.75 -30.77 -35.33
C GLY A 150 -3.27 -30.66 -35.72
N SER A 151 -2.44 -29.78 -35.12
CA SER A 151 -1.05 -29.57 -35.56
C SER A 151 -0.01 -30.62 -35.14
N GLY A 152 -0.40 -31.75 -34.53
CA GLY A 152 0.45 -32.94 -34.40
C GLY A 152 1.65 -32.90 -33.43
N ALA A 153 2.03 -31.74 -32.90
CA ALA A 153 2.93 -31.59 -31.75
C ALA A 153 2.56 -30.30 -31.01
N ALA A 154 2.51 -30.33 -29.68
CA ALA A 154 2.31 -29.12 -28.91
C ALA A 154 3.53 -28.21 -29.09
N SER A 155 3.30 -26.92 -29.34
CA SER A 155 4.38 -25.99 -29.63
C SER A 155 5.22 -25.71 -28.38
N GLU A 156 6.47 -25.27 -28.56
CA GLU A 156 7.30 -24.79 -27.45
C GLU A 156 6.61 -23.65 -26.65
N THR A 157 5.75 -22.88 -27.33
CA THR A 157 4.90 -21.85 -26.72
C THR A 157 3.85 -22.46 -25.78
N ASP A 158 3.23 -23.58 -26.16
CA ASP A 158 2.29 -24.28 -25.28
C ASP A 158 3.01 -24.87 -24.06
N LEU A 159 4.24 -25.36 -24.25
CA LEU A 159 5.08 -25.85 -23.17
C LEU A 159 5.44 -24.73 -22.19
N PHE A 160 5.75 -23.52 -22.68
CA PHE A 160 5.94 -22.34 -21.84
C PHE A 160 4.70 -22.08 -20.97
N VAL A 161 3.50 -22.08 -21.55
CA VAL A 161 2.25 -21.83 -20.80
C VAL A 161 2.03 -22.91 -19.74
N ALA A 162 2.25 -24.17 -20.08
CA ALA A 162 2.09 -25.29 -19.15
C ALA A 162 3.07 -25.19 -17.97
N LEU A 163 4.35 -24.94 -18.23
CA LEU A 163 5.37 -24.75 -17.20
C LEU A 163 5.14 -23.48 -16.37
N PHE A 164 4.63 -22.41 -16.97
CA PHE A 164 4.29 -21.21 -16.21
C PHE A 164 3.10 -21.48 -15.29
N GLY A 165 2.17 -22.34 -15.71
CA GLY A 165 1.14 -22.91 -14.84
C GLY A 165 1.74 -23.65 -13.64
N GLU A 166 2.79 -24.46 -13.85
CA GLU A 166 3.53 -25.09 -12.75
C GLU A 166 4.15 -24.05 -11.80
N SER A 167 4.69 -22.93 -12.32
CA SER A 167 5.24 -21.85 -11.48
C SER A 167 4.21 -21.21 -10.54
N TYR A 168 2.92 -21.22 -10.90
CA TYR A 168 1.84 -20.63 -10.10
C TYR A 168 1.40 -21.52 -8.94
N LYS A 169 1.47 -22.85 -9.11
CA LYS A 169 0.93 -23.82 -8.13
C LYS A 169 1.46 -23.65 -6.69
N PRO A 170 2.76 -23.36 -6.43
CA PRO A 170 3.26 -23.31 -5.07
C PRO A 170 2.62 -22.21 -4.22
N LEU A 171 2.50 -20.99 -4.76
CA LEU A 171 2.13 -19.80 -3.98
C LEU A 171 1.17 -18.83 -4.71
N GLY A 172 1.05 -18.90 -6.04
CA GLY A 172 0.27 -17.97 -6.86
C GLY A 172 -1.17 -18.37 -7.15
N GLY A 173 -1.53 -19.64 -6.96
CA GLY A 173 -2.85 -20.18 -7.32
C GLY A 173 -2.86 -20.72 -8.75
N SER A 174 -3.86 -20.34 -9.54
CA SER A 174 -4.01 -20.79 -10.93
C SER A 174 -3.59 -19.69 -11.90
N LEU A 175 -2.94 -20.10 -13.00
CA LEU A 175 -2.53 -19.19 -14.06
C LEU A 175 -3.74 -18.78 -14.91
N ASN A 176 -3.88 -17.47 -15.16
CA ASN A 176 -4.79 -16.94 -16.17
C ASN A 176 -4.08 -15.92 -17.06
N LEU A 177 -3.57 -16.36 -18.22
CA LEU A 177 -2.89 -15.51 -19.20
C LEU A 177 -3.81 -14.56 -19.98
N ARG A 178 -5.08 -14.42 -19.56
CA ARG A 178 -5.96 -13.36 -20.04
C ARG A 178 -6.02 -12.17 -19.07
N GLN A 179 -5.34 -12.25 -17.93
CA GLN A 179 -5.24 -11.17 -16.95
C GLN A 179 -3.90 -10.43 -17.06
N ALA A 180 -3.91 -9.16 -16.65
CA ALA A 180 -2.79 -8.25 -16.84
C ALA A 180 -1.53 -8.60 -16.04
N PHE A 181 -1.66 -9.03 -14.77
CA PHE A 181 -0.49 -9.39 -13.94
C PHE A 181 0.28 -10.59 -14.49
N PRO A 182 -0.36 -11.76 -14.80
CA PRO A 182 0.35 -12.87 -15.44
C PRO A 182 1.01 -12.52 -16.77
N LEU A 183 0.33 -11.72 -17.62
CA LEU A 183 0.91 -11.25 -18.89
C LEU A 183 2.15 -10.39 -18.66
N HIS A 184 2.07 -9.42 -17.75
CA HIS A 184 3.20 -8.54 -17.43
C HIS A 184 4.36 -9.32 -16.79
N ALA A 185 4.06 -10.25 -15.87
CA ALA A 185 5.07 -11.07 -15.21
C ALA A 185 5.80 -11.99 -16.19
N ALA A 186 5.06 -12.64 -17.10
CA ALA A 186 5.64 -13.46 -18.16
C ALA A 186 6.50 -12.63 -19.12
N GLN A 187 6.02 -11.44 -19.54
CA GLN A 187 6.77 -10.57 -20.45
C GLN A 187 8.08 -10.08 -19.82
N LYS A 188 8.06 -9.70 -18.54
CA LYS A 188 9.22 -9.15 -17.81
C LYS A 188 10.07 -10.20 -17.10
N ASN A 189 9.75 -11.49 -17.24
CA ASN A 189 10.42 -12.60 -16.54
C ASN A 189 10.53 -12.38 -15.03
N LEU A 190 9.44 -11.99 -14.37
CA LEU A 190 9.44 -11.68 -12.93
C LEU A 190 9.57 -12.90 -12.00
N GLY A 191 9.64 -14.10 -12.57
CA GLY A 191 9.71 -15.36 -11.85
C GLY A 191 8.34 -15.84 -11.37
N ALA A 192 8.34 -16.80 -10.44
CA ALA A 192 7.14 -17.35 -9.85
C ALA A 192 6.40 -16.30 -9.00
N PRO A 193 5.05 -16.32 -8.96
CA PRO A 193 4.28 -15.55 -7.99
C PRO A 193 4.57 -16.03 -6.57
N ILE A 194 4.86 -15.10 -5.66
CA ILE A 194 5.15 -15.35 -4.24
C ILE A 194 3.97 -14.85 -3.40
N GLY A 195 2.75 -15.19 -3.82
CA GLY A 195 1.51 -14.75 -3.18
C GLY A 195 0.37 -14.57 -4.18
N ARG A 196 -0.85 -14.58 -3.66
CA ARG A 196 -2.08 -14.44 -4.46
C ARG A 196 -2.56 -13.00 -4.48
N ASN A 197 -3.06 -12.53 -5.63
CA ASN A 197 -3.95 -11.36 -5.65
C ASN A 197 -5.33 -11.81 -5.15
N ALA A 198 -5.62 -11.60 -3.87
CA ALA A 198 -6.86 -12.04 -3.25
C ALA A 198 -7.44 -10.93 -2.36
N PRO A 199 -8.77 -10.86 -2.19
CA PRO A 199 -9.38 -9.99 -1.21
C PRO A 199 -8.88 -10.30 0.23
N PRO A 200 -8.79 -9.28 1.10
CA PRO A 200 -9.09 -7.88 0.84
C PRO A 200 -7.97 -7.17 0.04
N PRO A 201 -8.32 -6.17 -0.79
CA PRO A 201 -7.32 -5.36 -1.49
C PRO A 201 -6.48 -4.56 -0.48
N VAL A 202 -5.31 -4.11 -0.93
CA VAL A 202 -4.46 -3.25 -0.11
C VAL A 202 -5.01 -1.84 -0.14
N VAL A 203 -5.39 -1.28 1.01
CA VAL A 203 -5.92 0.09 1.09
C VAL A 203 -4.88 1.02 1.66
N VAL A 204 -4.51 2.04 0.89
CA VAL A 204 -3.56 3.09 1.29
C VAL A 204 -4.22 4.44 1.11
N ASN A 205 -4.37 5.21 2.20
CA ASN A 205 -5.01 6.53 2.19
C ASN A 205 -6.40 6.53 1.51
N GLY A 206 -7.22 5.50 1.77
CA GLY A 206 -8.57 5.37 1.20
C GLY A 206 -8.62 4.85 -0.24
N ARG A 207 -7.47 4.64 -0.89
CA ARG A 207 -7.37 4.09 -2.25
C ARG A 207 -7.11 2.59 -2.18
N SER A 208 -7.87 1.81 -2.94
CA SER A 208 -7.74 0.35 -2.99
C SER A 208 -6.82 -0.07 -4.13
N PHE A 209 -5.90 -0.98 -3.86
CA PHE A 209 -4.94 -1.51 -4.81
C PHE A 209 -5.06 -3.03 -4.91
N ASN A 210 -5.07 -3.53 -6.14
CA ASN A 210 -4.72 -4.91 -6.43
C ASN A 210 -3.20 -5.04 -6.28
N LEU A 211 -2.74 -6.13 -5.66
CA LEU A 211 -1.32 -6.35 -5.38
C LEU A 211 -0.99 -7.83 -5.59
N GLN A 212 0.11 -8.14 -6.27
CA GLN A 212 0.62 -9.50 -6.36
C GLN A 212 2.15 -9.53 -6.30
N PRO A 213 2.73 -10.17 -5.27
CA PRO A 213 4.17 -10.41 -5.23
C PRO A 213 4.61 -11.43 -6.28
N TYR A 214 5.65 -11.11 -7.04
CA TYR A 214 6.44 -12.05 -7.84
C TYR A 214 7.88 -12.08 -7.32
N ALA A 215 8.65 -13.08 -7.73
CA ALA A 215 9.98 -13.31 -7.18
C ALA A 215 10.98 -12.16 -7.39
N ARG A 216 10.85 -11.40 -8.47
CA ARG A 216 11.71 -10.23 -8.73
C ARG A 216 11.11 -8.90 -8.26
N ASP A 217 9.79 -8.77 -8.30
CA ASP A 217 9.09 -7.53 -7.98
C ASP A 217 7.64 -7.77 -7.60
N THR A 218 6.96 -6.76 -7.07
CA THR A 218 5.52 -6.80 -6.81
C THR A 218 4.78 -5.98 -7.86
N LEU A 219 3.77 -6.58 -8.49
CA LEU A 219 2.87 -5.89 -9.40
C LEU A 219 1.68 -5.32 -8.66
N PHE A 220 1.25 -4.12 -9.05
CA PHE A 220 0.06 -3.49 -8.51
C PHE A 220 -0.71 -2.68 -9.56
N ASN A 221 -2.00 -2.48 -9.32
CA ASN A 221 -2.83 -1.50 -10.02
C ASN A 221 -3.86 -0.92 -9.05
N GLU A 222 -4.33 0.28 -9.32
CA GLU A 222 -5.35 0.93 -8.49
C GLU A 222 -6.76 0.57 -8.95
N GLY A 223 -7.66 0.31 -8.00
CA GLY A 223 -9.07 0.06 -8.23
C GLY A 223 -9.30 -0.99 -9.31
N THR A 224 -10.20 -0.69 -10.25
CA THR A 224 -10.54 -1.55 -11.39
C THR A 224 -9.74 -1.21 -12.65
N ASP A 225 -8.67 -0.42 -12.56
CA ASP A 225 -7.76 -0.16 -13.68
C ASP A 225 -6.78 -1.33 -13.87
N TYR A 226 -7.30 -2.53 -14.12
CA TYR A 226 -6.52 -3.77 -14.13
C TYR A 226 -5.39 -3.78 -15.17
N ALA A 227 -5.57 -3.07 -16.29
CA ALA A 227 -4.55 -3.00 -17.34
C ALA A 227 -3.40 -2.02 -17.01
N ALA A 228 -3.57 -1.14 -16.02
CA ALA A 228 -2.55 -0.20 -15.57
C ALA A 228 -1.56 -0.82 -14.58
N VAL A 229 -0.88 -1.86 -15.03
CA VAL A 229 0.08 -2.60 -14.23
C VAL A 229 1.32 -1.75 -13.96
N GLN A 230 1.64 -1.59 -12.68
CA GLN A 230 2.83 -0.91 -12.19
C GLN A 230 3.70 -1.88 -11.38
N GLN A 231 4.99 -1.58 -11.32
CA GLN A 231 5.98 -2.32 -10.54
C GLN A 231 6.31 -1.56 -9.26
N LEU A 232 6.31 -2.24 -8.12
CA LEU A 232 6.60 -1.63 -6.82
C LEU A 232 8.02 -1.03 -6.78
N SER A 233 9.00 -1.66 -7.43
CA SER A 233 10.36 -1.11 -7.53
C SER A 233 10.41 0.29 -8.12
N ALA A 234 9.49 0.63 -9.04
CA ALA A 234 9.42 1.95 -9.67
C ALA A 234 8.98 3.07 -8.70
N LEU A 235 8.43 2.72 -7.53
CA LEU A 235 8.07 3.69 -6.49
C LEU A 235 9.25 4.09 -5.61
N PHE A 236 10.42 3.48 -5.83
CA PHE A 236 11.60 3.68 -5.02
C PHE A 236 12.67 4.44 -5.79
N ASP A 237 13.33 5.37 -5.11
CA ASP A 237 14.55 5.99 -5.63
C ASP A 237 15.65 4.92 -5.71
N PRO A 238 16.20 4.64 -6.92
CA PRO A 238 17.28 3.69 -7.11
C PRO A 238 18.56 4.09 -6.35
N ALA A 239 18.79 5.38 -6.12
CA ALA A 239 19.95 5.88 -5.39
C ALA A 239 19.79 5.78 -3.87
N SER A 240 18.57 5.49 -3.38
CA SER A 240 18.29 5.34 -1.96
C SER A 240 18.40 3.89 -1.51
N ASN A 241 19.29 3.63 -0.56
CA ASN A 241 19.48 2.30 0.04
C ASN A 241 18.45 1.99 1.14
N GLY A 242 17.65 2.98 1.55
CA GLY A 242 16.70 2.86 2.65
C GLY A 242 15.31 2.40 2.21
N ILE A 243 14.62 1.73 3.12
CA ILE A 243 13.17 1.53 3.03
C ILE A 243 12.51 2.83 3.52
N PRO A 244 11.66 3.51 2.71
CA PRO A 244 10.98 4.74 3.13
C PRO A 244 10.18 4.54 4.42
N ALA A 245 10.13 5.55 5.30
CA ALA A 245 9.39 5.43 6.56
C ALA A 245 7.87 5.43 6.39
N GLN A 246 7.37 6.06 5.32
CA GLN A 246 5.95 6.22 5.00
C GLN A 246 5.74 6.36 3.48
N GLY A 247 4.48 6.41 3.05
CA GLY A 247 4.09 6.61 1.65
C GLY A 247 3.70 5.31 0.94
N LEU A 248 3.22 5.44 -0.30
CA LEU A 248 2.66 4.32 -1.06
C LEU A 248 3.64 3.14 -1.18
N GLY A 249 4.89 3.40 -1.58
CA GLY A 249 5.90 2.35 -1.70
C GLY A 249 6.17 1.61 -0.38
N ARG A 250 6.12 2.31 0.76
CA ARG A 250 6.29 1.69 2.09
C ARG A 250 5.12 0.79 2.48
N GLU A 251 3.89 1.24 2.24
CA GLU A 251 2.69 0.47 2.57
C GLU A 251 2.54 -0.75 1.65
N LEU A 252 2.78 -0.58 0.34
CA LEU A 252 2.75 -1.69 -0.61
C LEU A 252 3.86 -2.71 -0.32
N LEU A 253 5.07 -2.27 0.05
CA LEU A 253 6.14 -3.20 0.46
C LEU A 253 5.79 -3.98 1.74
N ALA A 254 5.12 -3.34 2.70
CA ALA A 254 4.63 -4.02 3.89
C ALA A 254 3.59 -5.09 3.55
N ALA A 255 2.68 -4.74 2.64
CA ALA A 255 1.68 -5.67 2.13
C ALA A 255 2.31 -6.82 1.35
N THR A 256 3.33 -6.57 0.53
CA THR A 256 4.13 -7.60 -0.15
C THR A 256 4.69 -8.61 0.84
N TYR A 257 5.33 -8.14 1.93
CA TYR A 257 5.89 -9.02 2.96
C TYR A 257 4.81 -9.89 3.61
N ARG A 258 3.70 -9.26 3.99
CA ARG A 258 2.57 -9.96 4.61
C ARG A 258 1.97 -11.01 3.68
N MET A 259 1.66 -10.65 2.44
CA MET A 259 1.04 -11.54 1.46
C MET A 259 1.94 -12.72 1.08
N ALA A 260 3.25 -12.49 0.96
CA ALA A 260 4.21 -13.55 0.69
C ALA A 260 4.26 -14.58 1.82
N LEU A 261 4.36 -14.11 3.05
CA LEU A 261 4.44 -14.99 4.22
C LEU A 261 3.10 -15.68 4.52
N GLU A 262 1.96 -15.00 4.32
CA GLU A 262 0.63 -15.62 4.34
C GLU A 262 0.54 -16.76 3.31
N GLY A 263 1.05 -16.56 2.09
CA GLY A 263 1.11 -17.58 1.05
C GLY A 263 1.97 -18.78 1.43
N VAL A 264 3.17 -18.54 1.97
CA VAL A 264 4.08 -19.59 2.46
C VAL A 264 3.43 -20.39 3.60
N GLN A 265 2.80 -19.71 4.54
CA GLN A 265 2.10 -20.36 5.66
C GLN A 265 0.89 -21.17 5.18
N ALA A 266 0.11 -20.65 4.22
CA ALA A 266 -1.01 -21.37 3.62
C ALA A 266 -0.56 -22.61 2.83
N ALA A 267 0.67 -22.62 2.30
CA ALA A 267 1.28 -23.79 1.71
C ALA A 267 1.78 -24.83 2.75
N GLY A 268 1.59 -24.57 4.04
CA GLY A 268 1.95 -25.50 5.13
C GLY A 268 3.39 -25.38 5.61
N VAL A 269 4.11 -24.31 5.24
CA VAL A 269 5.46 -24.05 5.74
C VAL A 269 5.37 -23.25 7.05
N PRO A 270 5.89 -23.77 8.19
CA PRO A 270 5.87 -23.03 9.45
C PRO A 270 6.84 -21.85 9.40
N LEU A 271 6.33 -20.66 9.69
CA LEU A 271 7.15 -19.44 9.76
C LEU A 271 7.87 -19.36 11.12
N GLN A 272 9.16 -19.06 11.08
CA GLN A 272 10.00 -18.87 12.26
C GLN A 272 10.47 -17.43 12.39
N GLY A 273 10.63 -16.98 13.64
CA GLY A 273 11.19 -15.67 13.96
C GLY A 273 10.32 -14.49 13.52
N ARG A 274 10.96 -13.37 13.15
CA ARG A 274 10.26 -12.10 12.87
C ARG A 274 9.74 -12.08 11.44
N THR A 275 8.43 -11.91 11.29
CA THR A 275 7.72 -11.94 9.99
C THR A 275 7.29 -10.56 9.49
N THR A 276 7.55 -9.50 10.23
CA THR A 276 7.19 -8.12 9.84
C THR A 276 8.33 -7.44 9.10
N LEU A 277 7.97 -6.57 8.15
CA LEU A 277 8.92 -5.67 7.50
C LEU A 277 9.48 -4.67 8.55
N GLU A 278 10.80 -4.74 8.76
CA GLU A 278 11.55 -3.87 9.67
C GLU A 278 12.50 -2.96 8.86
N PRO A 279 12.20 -1.65 8.70
CA PRO A 279 13.02 -0.75 7.86
C PRO A 279 14.47 -0.58 8.33
N GLY A 280 14.72 -0.74 9.62
CA GLY A 280 16.06 -0.62 10.22
C GLY A 280 16.91 -1.88 10.10
N TRP A 281 16.37 -2.98 9.59
CA TRP A 281 17.09 -4.26 9.55
C TRP A 281 17.90 -4.41 8.28
N ARG A 282 19.15 -4.86 8.44
CA ARG A 282 20.11 -4.97 7.35
C ARG A 282 19.63 -5.88 6.22
N PHE A 283 19.06 -7.04 6.54
CA PHE A 283 18.54 -7.97 5.52
C PHE A 283 17.43 -7.35 4.68
N HIS A 284 16.49 -6.63 5.29
CA HIS A 284 15.40 -5.98 4.54
C HIS A 284 15.92 -4.83 3.65
N GLN A 285 16.87 -4.03 4.14
CA GLN A 285 17.50 -2.98 3.35
C GLN A 285 18.26 -3.55 2.15
N VAL A 286 19.06 -4.60 2.37
CA VAL A 286 19.82 -5.29 1.32
C VAL A 286 18.86 -5.93 0.31
N ALA A 287 17.85 -6.67 0.77
CA ALA A 287 16.87 -7.32 -0.10
C ALA A 287 16.09 -6.33 -0.96
N ARG A 288 15.66 -5.19 -0.38
CA ARG A 288 15.00 -4.12 -1.15
C ARG A 288 15.95 -3.52 -2.17
N HIS A 289 17.16 -3.12 -1.75
CA HIS A 289 18.10 -2.42 -2.62
C HIS A 289 18.59 -3.31 -3.78
N ALA A 290 18.90 -4.58 -3.50
CA ALA A 290 19.37 -5.53 -4.51
C ALA A 290 18.26 -6.21 -5.31
N GLY A 291 16.98 -5.94 -4.99
CA GLY A 291 15.84 -6.54 -5.68
C GLY A 291 15.73 -8.05 -5.46
N TYR A 292 16.02 -8.55 -4.25
CA TYR A 292 15.91 -9.99 -3.94
C TYR A 292 14.47 -10.50 -3.76
N GLY A 293 13.50 -9.62 -3.97
CA GLY A 293 12.09 -9.95 -3.96
C GLY A 293 11.50 -10.12 -2.55
N PRO A 294 10.28 -10.67 -2.48
CA PRO A 294 9.56 -10.88 -1.23
C PRO A 294 10.23 -11.93 -0.33
N PRO A 295 10.03 -11.85 1.01
CA PRO A 295 10.51 -12.87 1.92
C PRO A 295 9.72 -14.17 1.78
N LEU A 296 10.42 -15.30 1.92
CA LEU A 296 9.88 -16.66 1.98
C LEU A 296 9.97 -17.24 3.39
N SER A 297 10.65 -16.56 4.31
CA SER A 297 10.69 -16.89 5.73
C SER A 297 10.66 -15.62 6.58
N GLY A 298 10.40 -15.77 7.88
CA GLY A 298 10.79 -14.74 8.83
C GLY A 298 12.31 -14.67 8.99
N ASN A 299 12.78 -13.76 9.84
CA ASN A 299 14.17 -13.67 10.27
C ASN A 299 14.36 -14.46 11.56
N TYR A 300 15.21 -15.47 11.54
CA TYR A 300 15.38 -16.40 12.65
C TYR A 300 16.82 -16.92 12.74
N ARG A 301 17.10 -17.72 13.78
CA ARG A 301 18.40 -18.35 13.98
C ARG A 301 18.39 -19.77 13.46
N SER A 302 19.49 -20.20 12.85
CA SER A 302 19.69 -21.59 12.44
C SER A 302 19.53 -22.54 13.64
N PRO A 303 19.21 -23.83 13.43
CA PRO A 303 19.01 -24.79 14.52
C PRO A 303 20.20 -24.89 15.48
N ASP A 304 21.42 -24.75 14.96
CA ASP A 304 22.68 -24.73 15.73
C ASP A 304 22.98 -23.38 16.41
N GLN A 305 22.10 -22.39 16.27
CA GLN A 305 22.20 -21.04 16.82
C GLN A 305 23.41 -20.22 16.36
N ARG A 306 24.15 -20.67 15.33
CA ARG A 306 25.37 -20.00 14.85
C ARG A 306 25.10 -18.87 13.86
N TYR A 307 24.00 -18.93 13.13
CA TYR A 307 23.67 -17.96 12.08
C TYR A 307 22.29 -17.36 12.29
N ALA A 308 22.16 -16.06 12.07
CA ALA A 308 20.87 -15.43 11.80
C ALA A 308 20.65 -15.42 10.29
N LEU A 309 19.45 -15.79 9.83
CA LEU A 309 19.14 -15.88 8.41
C LEU A 309 17.70 -15.45 8.10
N GLN A 310 17.47 -15.14 6.83
CA GLN A 310 16.16 -14.95 6.23
C GLN A 310 16.21 -15.30 4.75
N VAL A 311 15.24 -16.10 4.30
CA VAL A 311 15.10 -16.52 2.91
C VAL A 311 14.26 -15.48 2.18
N PHE A 312 14.79 -14.91 1.11
CA PHE A 312 14.05 -14.12 0.12
C PHE A 312 13.94 -14.91 -1.19
N ALA A 313 13.06 -14.48 -2.07
CA ALA A 313 12.81 -15.15 -3.34
C ALA A 313 14.12 -15.38 -4.14
N ALA A 314 14.94 -14.34 -4.33
CA ALA A 314 16.16 -14.45 -5.13
C ALA A 314 17.42 -14.85 -4.34
N GLU A 315 17.41 -14.77 -3.01
CA GLU A 315 18.62 -14.93 -2.19
C GLU A 315 18.29 -15.32 -0.74
N THR A 316 19.14 -16.13 -0.12
CA THR A 316 19.13 -16.34 1.33
C THR A 316 20.20 -15.46 1.97
N LEU A 317 19.76 -14.49 2.77
CA LEU A 317 20.65 -13.61 3.51
C LEU A 317 20.93 -14.19 4.88
N TYR A 318 22.19 -14.15 5.29
CA TYR A 318 22.60 -14.62 6.61
C TYR A 318 23.75 -13.82 7.20
N THR A 319 23.97 -13.97 8.50
CA THR A 319 25.18 -13.47 9.17
C THR A 319 25.50 -14.34 10.39
N PRO A 320 26.79 -14.52 10.74
CA PRO A 320 27.13 -15.13 12.02
C PRO A 320 26.49 -14.34 13.17
N VAL A 321 26.03 -15.06 14.19
CA VAL A 321 25.41 -14.45 15.38
C VAL A 321 26.38 -13.54 16.14
N THR A 322 27.69 -13.74 15.98
CA THR A 322 28.75 -12.89 16.52
C THR A 322 28.90 -11.56 15.76
N GLU A 323 28.26 -11.41 14.59
CA GLU A 323 28.39 -10.27 13.68
C GLU A 323 27.00 -9.84 13.11
N LEU A 324 26.04 -9.53 13.99
CA LEU A 324 24.64 -9.25 13.58
C LEU A 324 24.45 -8.02 12.68
N SER A 325 25.44 -7.12 12.61
CA SER A 325 25.44 -5.99 11.66
C SER A 325 25.82 -6.40 10.23
N GLY A 326 26.39 -7.60 10.06
CA GLY A 326 26.81 -8.16 8.78
C GLY A 326 25.64 -8.63 7.91
N CYS A 327 25.96 -8.90 6.65
CA CYS A 327 25.04 -9.53 5.71
C CYS A 327 25.85 -10.26 4.64
N ARG A 328 25.69 -11.58 4.59
CA ARG A 328 26.31 -12.50 3.64
C ARG A 328 25.21 -13.14 2.79
N LEU A 329 25.59 -13.55 1.58
CA LEU A 329 24.70 -14.08 0.55
C LEU A 329 25.00 -15.57 0.41
N LEU A 330 24.01 -16.45 0.55
CA LEU A 330 24.22 -17.89 0.39
C LEU A 330 24.75 -18.23 -1.00
N SER A 331 24.28 -17.53 -2.04
CA SER A 331 24.73 -17.75 -3.42
C SER A 331 26.23 -17.47 -3.65
N SER A 332 26.86 -16.70 -2.76
CA SER A 332 28.28 -16.34 -2.82
C SER A 332 29.12 -17.06 -1.75
N THR A 333 28.52 -17.97 -0.99
CA THR A 333 29.20 -18.76 0.03
C THR A 333 29.83 -19.99 -0.62
N GLU A 334 31.12 -20.21 -0.33
CA GLU A 334 31.83 -21.39 -0.83
C GLU A 334 31.24 -22.69 -0.25
N PRO A 335 31.12 -23.78 -1.03
CA PRO A 335 30.62 -25.07 -0.53
C PRO A 335 31.43 -25.66 0.63
N SER A 336 32.68 -25.23 0.79
CA SER A 336 33.56 -25.62 1.91
C SER A 336 33.27 -24.87 3.22
N ASP A 337 32.52 -23.76 3.17
CA ASP A 337 32.14 -23.00 4.36
C ASP A 337 31.16 -23.83 5.23
N PRO A 338 31.41 -23.98 6.54
CA PRO A 338 30.52 -24.69 7.45
C PRO A 338 29.07 -24.20 7.48
N ALA A 339 28.80 -22.95 7.08
CA ALA A 339 27.46 -22.38 6.97
C ALA A 339 26.69 -22.95 5.76
N TYR A 340 27.39 -23.29 4.68
CA TYR A 340 26.78 -23.65 3.39
C TYR A 340 25.72 -24.75 3.47
N PRO A 341 26.01 -25.97 4.00
CA PRO A 341 25.02 -27.04 4.05
C PRO A 341 23.84 -26.70 4.97
N ILE A 342 24.08 -25.97 6.07
CA ILE A 342 23.03 -25.59 7.02
C ILE A 342 22.07 -24.58 6.39
N LEU A 343 22.60 -23.56 5.73
CA LEU A 343 21.79 -22.52 5.09
C LEU A 343 20.98 -23.07 3.91
N TRP A 344 21.53 -24.02 3.15
CA TRP A 344 20.75 -24.69 2.11
C TRP A 344 19.65 -25.59 2.67
N GLN A 345 19.91 -26.33 3.76
CA GLN A 345 18.87 -27.09 4.47
C GLN A 345 17.73 -26.17 4.95
N GLU A 346 18.07 -25.02 5.52
CA GLU A 346 17.07 -24.02 5.92
C GLU A 346 16.31 -23.43 4.73
N THR A 347 17.01 -23.11 3.64
CA THR A 347 16.41 -22.56 2.41
C THR A 347 15.42 -23.54 1.77
N TYR A 348 15.74 -24.84 1.77
CA TYR A 348 14.88 -25.89 1.22
C TYR A 348 13.59 -26.15 2.03
N LYS A 349 13.48 -25.64 3.26
CA LYS A 349 12.23 -25.74 4.04
C LYS A 349 11.07 -25.06 3.33
N VAL A 350 11.32 -23.99 2.57
CA VAL A 350 10.31 -23.30 1.75
C VAL A 350 9.69 -24.26 0.73
N ALA A 351 10.53 -25.09 0.10
CA ALA A 351 10.12 -26.07 -0.89
C ALA A 351 9.39 -27.30 -0.29
N ARG A 352 9.39 -27.45 1.03
CA ARG A 352 8.90 -28.65 1.75
C ARG A 352 9.58 -29.93 1.23
N ALA A 353 10.86 -29.81 0.89
CA ALA A 353 11.65 -30.88 0.30
C ALA A 353 13.00 -30.99 1.03
N PRO A 354 13.59 -32.19 1.10
CA PRO A 354 14.94 -32.34 1.64
C PRO A 354 15.96 -31.62 0.73
N TYR A 355 16.97 -31.03 1.35
CA TYR A 355 18.14 -30.53 0.61
C TYR A 355 18.95 -31.69 0.04
N GLN A 356 19.09 -31.73 -1.28
CA GLN A 356 19.85 -32.74 -2.02
C GLN A 356 20.91 -32.04 -2.88
N PRO A 357 22.15 -31.85 -2.39
CA PRO A 357 23.20 -31.10 -3.10
C PRO A 357 23.61 -31.74 -4.43
N ASP A 358 23.45 -33.06 -4.53
CA ASP A 358 23.85 -33.82 -5.71
C ASP A 358 22.77 -33.91 -6.80
N ASP A 359 21.58 -33.35 -6.55
CA ASP A 359 20.52 -33.35 -7.54
C ASP A 359 20.93 -32.51 -8.77
N PRO A 360 20.83 -33.06 -10.00
CA PRO A 360 21.15 -32.31 -11.22
C PRO A 360 20.36 -31.00 -11.38
N LEU A 361 19.09 -30.97 -10.95
CA LEU A 361 18.26 -29.75 -11.00
C LEU A 361 18.74 -28.71 -9.99
N HIS A 362 19.20 -29.14 -8.80
CA HIS A 362 19.81 -28.26 -7.82
C HIS A 362 21.09 -27.62 -8.36
N ARG A 363 22.04 -28.43 -8.85
CA ARG A 363 23.31 -27.93 -9.39
C ARG A 363 23.08 -26.94 -10.53
N ARG A 364 22.16 -27.27 -11.44
CA ARG A 364 21.80 -26.38 -12.57
C ARG A 364 21.16 -25.08 -12.09
N ALA A 365 20.34 -25.12 -11.05
CA ALA A 365 19.75 -23.91 -10.47
C ALA A 365 20.78 -22.98 -9.83
N LEU A 366 21.85 -23.53 -9.24
CA LEU A 366 22.96 -22.74 -8.70
C LEU A 366 23.76 -22.04 -9.81
N GLU A 367 24.09 -22.77 -10.88
CA GLU A 367 24.77 -22.20 -12.06
C GLU A 367 23.97 -21.02 -12.65
N LEU A 368 22.64 -21.16 -12.68
CA LEU A 368 21.72 -20.16 -13.22
C LEU A 368 21.29 -19.10 -12.19
N ARG A 369 21.70 -19.24 -10.92
CA ARG A 369 21.34 -18.37 -9.78
C ARG A 369 19.83 -18.14 -9.66
N LEU A 370 19.05 -19.21 -9.56
CA LEU A 370 17.57 -19.15 -9.60
C LEU A 370 16.88 -18.80 -8.26
N GLY A 371 17.66 -18.46 -7.23
CA GLY A 371 17.14 -18.08 -5.91
C GLY A 371 16.71 -19.27 -5.06
N ALA A 372 15.63 -19.12 -4.30
CA ALA A 372 15.12 -20.18 -3.43
C ALA A 372 14.24 -21.18 -4.21
N PRO A 373 14.31 -22.49 -3.90
CA PRO A 373 13.38 -23.47 -4.45
C PRO A 373 11.99 -23.31 -3.81
N LEU A 374 10.94 -23.43 -4.62
CA LEU A 374 9.54 -23.42 -4.16
C LEU A 374 8.92 -24.83 -4.14
N THR A 375 9.58 -25.79 -4.80
CA THR A 375 9.23 -27.22 -4.75
C THR A 375 10.49 -28.09 -4.67
N GLY A 376 10.33 -29.33 -4.22
CA GLY A 376 11.24 -30.40 -4.60
C GLY A 376 11.11 -30.75 -6.09
N PRO A 377 12.00 -31.58 -6.64
CA PRO A 377 11.83 -32.13 -7.99
C PRO A 377 10.66 -33.11 -8.03
N TYR A 378 9.82 -33.03 -9.06
CA TYR A 378 8.69 -33.94 -9.27
C TYR A 378 8.48 -34.28 -10.74
N GLN A 379 7.73 -35.35 -11.02
CA GLN A 379 7.34 -35.74 -12.36
C GLN A 379 5.94 -35.20 -12.67
N VAL A 380 5.76 -34.65 -13.87
CA VAL A 380 4.47 -34.16 -14.35
C VAL A 380 4.31 -34.43 -15.84
N GLN A 381 3.10 -34.82 -16.25
CA GLN A 381 2.77 -34.97 -17.67
C GLN A 381 2.23 -33.63 -18.19
N LEU A 382 2.97 -32.98 -19.09
CA LEU A 382 2.57 -31.74 -19.76
C LEU A 382 2.48 -32.02 -21.26
N LEU A 383 1.34 -31.68 -21.87
CA LEU A 383 1.14 -31.82 -23.32
C LEU A 383 1.46 -33.26 -23.81
N ASN A 384 0.97 -34.25 -23.07
CA ASN A 384 1.20 -35.68 -23.28
C ASN A 384 2.67 -36.16 -23.14
N THR A 385 3.59 -35.32 -22.66
CA THR A 385 5.00 -35.66 -22.45
C THR A 385 5.34 -35.61 -20.95
N ASN A 386 6.10 -36.58 -20.46
CA ASN A 386 6.57 -36.58 -19.06
C ASN A 386 7.80 -35.69 -18.91
N TYR A 387 7.74 -34.80 -17.93
CA TYR A 387 8.83 -33.92 -17.54
C TYR A 387 9.14 -34.07 -16.07
N ARG A 388 10.44 -34.04 -15.75
CA ARG A 388 10.91 -33.81 -14.39
C ARG A 388 11.06 -32.30 -14.20
N VAL A 389 10.33 -31.74 -13.24
CA VAL A 389 10.20 -30.28 -13.03
C VAL A 389 10.63 -29.93 -11.61
N GLN A 390 11.26 -28.77 -11.46
CA GLN A 390 11.43 -28.11 -10.17
C GLN A 390 11.18 -26.60 -10.31
N VAL A 391 10.28 -26.07 -9.49
CA VAL A 391 9.97 -24.63 -9.49
C VAL A 391 10.94 -23.93 -8.53
N TRP A 392 11.68 -22.97 -9.07
CA TRP A 392 12.50 -22.03 -8.31
C TRP A 392 11.84 -20.65 -8.37
N ALA A 393 12.19 -19.78 -7.42
CA ALA A 393 11.58 -18.47 -7.34
C ALA A 393 11.76 -17.68 -8.63
N LEU A 394 12.96 -17.67 -9.21
CA LEU A 394 13.25 -16.87 -10.40
C LEU A 394 12.88 -17.54 -11.74
N ASP A 395 12.74 -18.86 -11.78
CA ASP A 395 12.39 -19.61 -12.99
C ASP A 395 11.99 -21.07 -12.69
N THR A 396 11.41 -21.77 -13.67
CA THR A 396 11.12 -23.21 -13.57
C THR A 396 12.10 -24.02 -14.40
N LEU A 397 12.77 -24.97 -13.77
CA LEU A 397 13.61 -25.95 -14.46
C LEU A 397 12.77 -27.15 -14.88
N TYR A 398 13.04 -27.65 -16.09
CA TYR A 398 12.40 -28.85 -16.61
C TYR A 398 13.43 -29.72 -17.36
N GLN A 399 13.21 -31.03 -17.31
CA GLN A 399 13.99 -32.04 -18.01
C GLN A 399 13.03 -32.97 -18.75
N GLY A 400 13.13 -32.98 -20.07
CA GLY A 400 12.31 -33.83 -20.94
C GLY A 400 12.95 -35.20 -21.21
N PRO A 401 12.39 -35.97 -22.15
CA PRO A 401 12.90 -37.29 -22.53
C PRO A 401 14.34 -37.30 -23.07
N ASP A 402 14.83 -36.16 -23.56
CA ASP A 402 16.21 -35.98 -24.02
C ASP A 402 17.24 -35.84 -22.88
N GLY A 403 16.76 -35.81 -21.63
CA GLY A 403 17.59 -35.69 -20.44
C GLY A 403 18.25 -34.32 -20.25
N GLN A 404 18.00 -33.33 -21.12
CA GLN A 404 18.58 -32.00 -20.98
C GLN A 404 17.79 -31.15 -19.99
N ILE A 405 18.49 -30.50 -19.06
CA ILE A 405 17.87 -29.57 -18.11
C ILE A 405 17.86 -28.18 -18.71
N ARG A 406 16.66 -27.63 -18.90
CA ARG A 406 16.42 -26.30 -19.46
C ARG A 406 15.59 -25.46 -18.49
N ARG A 407 15.55 -24.15 -18.72
CA ARG A 407 14.71 -23.22 -17.95
C ARG A 407 13.55 -22.74 -18.80
N MET A 408 12.38 -22.61 -18.19
CA MET A 408 11.15 -22.22 -18.86
C MET A 408 11.27 -20.85 -19.54
N SER A 409 11.96 -19.88 -18.95
CA SER A 409 12.06 -18.52 -19.54
C SER A 409 12.81 -18.44 -20.88
N GLU A 410 13.52 -19.50 -21.28
CA GLU A 410 14.19 -19.61 -22.59
C GLU A 410 13.25 -20.07 -23.71
N LEU A 411 12.07 -20.60 -23.37
CA LEU A 411 11.08 -21.00 -24.35
C LEU A 411 10.46 -19.75 -25.03
N PRO A 412 10.05 -19.88 -26.31
CA PRO A 412 9.27 -18.84 -26.96
C PRO A 412 7.98 -18.58 -26.19
N LYS A 413 7.66 -17.30 -26.01
CA LYS A 413 6.45 -16.87 -25.31
C LYS A 413 5.30 -16.66 -26.30
N PRO A 414 4.04 -16.84 -25.87
CA PRO A 414 2.89 -16.52 -26.70
C PRO A 414 2.93 -15.08 -27.21
N THR A 415 2.43 -14.85 -28.43
CA THR A 415 2.37 -13.50 -29.03
C THR A 415 1.61 -12.51 -28.14
N THR A 416 0.58 -12.97 -27.44
CA THR A 416 -0.18 -12.18 -26.45
C THR A 416 0.69 -11.69 -25.29
N VAL A 417 1.68 -12.48 -24.86
CA VAL A 417 2.67 -12.09 -23.83
C VAL A 417 3.71 -11.15 -24.41
N VAL A 418 4.23 -11.44 -25.61
CA VAL A 418 5.26 -10.62 -26.26
C VAL A 418 4.74 -9.21 -26.53
N ASN A 419 3.52 -9.10 -27.08
CA ASN A 419 2.89 -7.85 -27.48
C ASN A 419 2.18 -7.12 -26.33
N TRP A 420 2.17 -7.68 -25.13
CA TRP A 420 1.58 -7.04 -23.96
C TRP A 420 2.19 -5.66 -23.72
N GLN A 421 1.36 -4.65 -23.47
CA GLN A 421 1.81 -3.34 -23.01
C GLN A 421 0.88 -2.86 -21.90
N PRO A 422 1.42 -2.46 -20.73
CA PRO A 422 0.57 -1.91 -19.68
C PRO A 422 -0.06 -0.62 -20.17
N ARG A 423 -1.34 -0.42 -19.86
CA ARG A 423 -1.97 0.89 -20.04
C ARG A 423 -1.29 1.88 -19.10
N ALA A 424 -1.13 3.13 -19.54
CA ALA A 424 -0.77 4.18 -18.60
C ALA A 424 -1.80 4.19 -17.46
N PRO A 425 -1.37 4.23 -16.19
CA PRO A 425 -2.31 4.40 -15.09
C PRO A 425 -3.24 5.54 -15.43
N ARG A 426 -4.56 5.32 -15.28
CA ARG A 426 -5.46 6.45 -15.17
C ARG A 426 -4.82 7.30 -14.09
N GLN A 427 -4.30 8.45 -14.50
CA GLN A 427 -4.10 9.53 -13.56
C GLN A 427 -5.44 9.58 -12.85
N ALA A 428 -5.43 9.46 -11.53
CA ALA A 428 -6.63 9.75 -10.77
C ALA A 428 -7.21 11.01 -11.43
N PRO A 429 -8.51 11.07 -11.79
CA PRO A 429 -9.09 12.35 -12.12
C PRO A 429 -8.55 13.28 -11.03
N PRO A 430 -7.86 14.38 -11.38
CA PRO A 430 -7.18 15.21 -10.40
C PRO A 430 -8.18 15.32 -9.25
N PRO A 431 -7.80 14.83 -8.05
CA PRO A 431 -8.74 14.44 -7.00
C PRO A 431 -9.86 15.46 -7.04
N THR A 432 -11.12 15.06 -7.33
CA THR A 432 -12.23 15.97 -7.72
C THR A 432 -11.88 17.35 -7.25
N PRO A 433 -11.46 18.27 -8.15
CA PRO A 433 -10.54 19.32 -7.79
C PRO A 433 -10.88 19.80 -6.40
N SER A 434 -9.96 19.72 -5.43
CA SER A 434 -10.13 20.44 -4.16
C SER A 434 -10.19 21.93 -4.47
N ASN A 435 -11.31 22.36 -5.08
CA ASN A 435 -11.30 23.26 -6.22
C ASN A 435 -10.21 22.91 -7.26
N PRO A 436 -10.21 23.46 -8.49
CA PRO A 436 -8.91 23.70 -9.12
C PRO A 436 -7.97 24.19 -8.00
N LEU A 437 -6.68 23.79 -7.97
CA LEU A 437 -5.71 24.69 -7.36
C LEU A 437 -6.17 26.06 -7.82
N PRO A 438 -6.62 26.96 -6.93
CA PRO A 438 -6.93 28.29 -7.38
C PRO A 438 -5.68 28.67 -8.16
N PRO A 439 -5.82 29.16 -9.40
CA PRO A 439 -4.70 29.27 -10.34
C PRO A 439 -3.53 29.95 -9.64
N VAL A 440 -2.47 29.23 -9.27
CA VAL A 440 -1.40 29.77 -8.40
C VAL A 440 -1.95 30.67 -7.27
N ALA A 441 -3.13 30.38 -6.73
CA ALA A 441 -4.09 31.37 -6.22
C ALA A 441 -3.61 32.81 -6.40
N ALA A 442 -3.47 33.34 -7.63
CA ALA A 442 -2.62 34.49 -7.99
C ALA A 442 -2.30 35.33 -6.74
N GLY A 443 -1.19 34.98 -6.08
CA GLY A 443 -1.00 35.11 -4.63
C GLY A 443 -2.03 35.93 -3.86
N SER A 444 -3.22 35.41 -3.55
CA SER A 444 -4.26 36.05 -2.74
C SER A 444 -4.70 37.42 -3.28
N GLU A 445 -5.91 37.88 -2.96
CA GLU A 445 -6.32 39.27 -3.22
C GLU A 445 -5.54 40.30 -2.35
N VAL A 446 -4.34 39.93 -1.89
CA VAL A 446 -3.53 40.65 -0.90
C VAL A 446 -2.72 41.76 -1.57
N GLY A 447 -2.71 41.81 -2.90
CA GLY A 447 -1.95 42.79 -3.68
C GLY A 447 -0.44 42.56 -3.56
N PRO A 448 0.38 43.31 -4.30
CA PRO A 448 1.84 43.21 -4.19
C PRO A 448 2.30 43.50 -2.74
N PRO A 449 3.44 42.95 -2.31
CA PRO A 449 4.06 43.29 -1.02
C PRO A 449 4.11 44.80 -0.80
N ARG A 450 3.64 45.24 0.37
CA ARG A 450 3.56 46.67 0.73
C ARG A 450 4.58 47.00 1.82
N PRO A 451 5.73 47.59 1.46
CA PRO A 451 6.70 48.08 2.45
C PRO A 451 6.04 49.03 3.46
N GLY A 452 6.28 48.80 4.75
CA GLY A 452 5.74 49.63 5.84
C GLY A 452 4.25 49.41 6.18
N ASP A 453 3.52 48.55 5.47
CA ASP A 453 2.12 48.24 5.80
C ASP A 453 2.04 47.16 6.88
N ILE A 454 1.54 47.54 8.06
CA ILE A 454 1.39 46.64 9.20
C ILE A 454 0.29 45.61 9.00
N ASN A 455 -0.69 45.92 8.15
CA ASN A 455 -1.84 45.07 7.87
C ASN A 455 -1.61 44.13 6.67
N TRP A 456 -0.43 44.20 6.04
CA TRP A 456 -0.05 43.32 4.94
C TRP A 456 0.80 42.15 5.46
N PRO A 457 0.48 40.88 5.13
CA PRO A 457 -0.65 40.44 4.32
C PRO A 457 -1.96 40.43 5.09
N ALA A 458 -3.09 40.38 4.38
CA ALA A 458 -4.41 40.30 4.99
C ALA A 458 -4.60 39.00 5.80
N ARG A 459 -5.45 39.07 6.84
CA ARG A 459 -5.82 37.90 7.63
C ARG A 459 -6.55 36.85 6.79
N PRO A 460 -6.31 35.55 7.00
CA PRO A 460 -7.06 34.50 6.32
C PRO A 460 -8.52 34.45 6.80
N ASN A 461 -9.41 33.86 6.00
CA ASN A 461 -10.82 33.66 6.32
C ASN A 461 -11.10 32.45 7.26
N PHE A 462 -10.06 31.96 7.93
CA PHE A 462 -10.15 30.90 8.94
C PHE A 462 -9.47 31.36 10.22
N ASN A 463 -9.80 30.69 11.33
CA ASN A 463 -9.28 31.03 12.64
C ASN A 463 -8.41 29.91 13.21
N ILE A 464 -7.64 30.23 14.24
CA ILE A 464 -6.80 29.29 14.99
C ILE A 464 -7.62 28.23 15.73
N ILE A 465 -6.99 27.08 16.01
CA ILE A 465 -7.60 26.04 16.84
C ILE A 465 -7.36 26.37 18.31
N THR A 466 -8.45 26.51 19.07
CA THR A 466 -8.43 26.75 20.53
C THR A 466 -8.98 25.54 21.30
N ASP A 467 -8.81 25.54 22.63
CA ASP A 467 -9.39 24.52 23.51
C ASP A 467 -10.90 24.68 23.75
N THR A 468 -11.53 25.69 23.14
CA THR A 468 -12.98 25.94 23.27
C THR A 468 -13.77 24.69 22.85
N ASN A 469 -14.74 24.29 23.68
CA ASN A 469 -15.59 23.12 23.45
C ASN A 469 -14.83 21.79 23.26
N GLY A 470 -13.58 21.67 23.71
CA GLY A 470 -12.79 20.43 23.61
C GLY A 470 -12.35 20.09 22.18
N VAL A 471 -12.16 21.09 21.32
CA VAL A 471 -11.75 20.89 19.91
C VAL A 471 -10.35 20.28 19.82
N ARG A 472 -9.33 20.79 20.53
CA ARG A 472 -7.97 20.24 20.45
C ARG A 472 -7.87 18.79 20.90
N PRO A 473 -8.44 18.35 22.04
CA PRO A 473 -8.40 16.93 22.41
C PRO A 473 -9.06 16.01 21.38
N ARG A 474 -10.09 16.47 20.65
CA ARG A 474 -10.73 15.69 19.58
C ARG A 474 -9.87 15.60 18.32
N LEU A 475 -9.19 16.68 17.95
CA LEU A 475 -8.40 16.76 16.70
C LEU A 475 -6.97 16.26 16.87
N LEU A 476 -6.34 16.58 18.00
CA LEU A 476 -4.92 16.36 18.27
C LEU A 476 -4.70 15.23 19.29
N GLY A 477 -5.76 14.63 19.83
CA GLY A 477 -5.69 13.61 20.86
C GLY A 477 -5.57 14.18 22.28
N ASN A 478 -5.88 13.34 23.26
CA ASN A 478 -5.90 13.74 24.67
C ASN A 478 -4.48 13.74 25.27
N LEU A 479 -3.83 14.90 25.24
CA LEU A 479 -2.52 15.11 25.84
C LEU A 479 -2.67 15.31 27.35
N GLN A 480 -2.21 14.34 28.14
CA GLN A 480 -2.17 14.46 29.60
C GLN A 480 -0.80 14.95 30.05
N TRP A 481 -0.78 15.89 30.99
CA TRP A 481 0.45 16.54 31.41
C TRP A 481 0.41 16.99 32.87
N ARG A 482 1.60 17.28 33.40
CA ARG A 482 1.82 17.99 34.66
C ARG A 482 2.81 19.13 34.47
N PRO A 483 2.72 20.22 35.26
CA PRO A 483 3.70 21.30 35.19
C PRO A 483 5.14 20.81 35.41
N ALA A 484 6.10 21.42 34.71
CA ALA A 484 7.54 21.29 34.95
C ALA A 484 8.13 22.68 35.24
N GLN A 485 9.46 22.85 35.18
CA GLN A 485 10.10 24.13 35.48
C GLN A 485 9.67 25.23 34.50
N GLY A 486 9.28 26.39 35.02
CA GLY A 486 8.85 27.53 34.20
C GLY A 486 7.58 27.24 33.41
N THR A 487 7.61 27.48 32.09
CA THR A 487 6.46 27.19 31.21
C THR A 487 6.47 25.76 30.67
N PHE A 488 7.49 24.94 30.97
CA PHE A 488 7.58 23.58 30.43
C PHE A 488 6.59 22.63 31.11
N ILE A 489 6.25 21.54 30.41
CA ILE A 489 5.39 20.48 30.94
C ILE A 489 6.06 19.12 30.82
N THR A 490 5.68 18.19 31.69
CA THR A 490 5.94 16.76 31.50
C THR A 490 4.68 16.10 30.98
N ILE A 491 4.74 15.48 29.81
CA ILE A 491 3.64 14.68 29.25
C ILE A 491 3.59 13.34 30.00
N THR A 492 2.43 12.98 30.53
CA THR A 492 2.27 11.84 31.48
C THR A 492 1.66 10.59 30.85
N ASN A 493 1.21 10.67 29.60
CA ASN A 493 0.69 9.53 28.83
C ASN A 493 1.51 9.28 27.56
N ASN A 494 1.15 8.25 26.81
CA ASN A 494 1.82 7.85 25.56
C ASN A 494 1.43 8.71 24.33
N TRP A 495 0.92 9.92 24.56
CA TRP A 495 0.47 10.83 23.51
C TRP A 495 1.57 11.15 22.48
N PRO A 496 2.83 11.46 22.86
CA PRO A 496 3.89 11.75 21.90
C PRO A 496 4.17 10.59 20.94
N GLN A 497 4.16 9.35 21.45
CA GLN A 497 4.41 8.16 20.65
C GLN A 497 3.29 7.88 19.64
N GLN A 498 2.07 8.37 19.89
CA GLN A 498 0.91 8.16 19.01
C GLN A 498 0.78 9.26 17.95
N HIS A 499 1.22 10.48 18.28
CA HIS A 499 0.84 11.70 17.56
C HIS A 499 2.01 12.51 17.01
N VAL A 500 3.21 12.42 17.60
CA VAL A 500 4.39 13.18 17.15
C VAL A 500 5.29 12.27 16.32
N VAL A 501 5.62 12.69 15.11
CA VAL A 501 6.43 11.95 14.14
C VAL A 501 7.63 12.77 13.70
N ASP A 502 8.67 12.08 13.24
CA ASP A 502 9.82 12.70 12.59
C ASP A 502 9.44 13.08 11.15
N VAL A 503 9.48 14.38 10.84
CA VAL A 503 9.15 14.96 9.54
C VAL A 503 10.44 15.43 8.87
N ASN A 504 10.76 14.84 7.72
CA ASN A 504 11.92 15.22 6.90
C ASN A 504 11.56 16.38 5.96
N ILE A 505 12.13 17.56 6.18
CA ILE A 505 11.97 18.77 5.37
C ILE A 505 13.36 19.15 4.84
N PRO A 506 13.75 18.68 3.64
CA PRO A 506 15.08 18.95 3.07
C PRO A 506 15.43 20.43 3.03
N GLN A 507 14.44 21.30 2.80
CA GLN A 507 14.59 22.76 2.74
C GLN A 507 15.16 23.37 4.02
N LEU A 508 15.01 22.71 5.18
CA LEU A 508 15.59 23.19 6.44
C LEU A 508 17.11 23.32 6.37
N LEU A 509 17.79 22.48 5.58
CA LEU A 509 19.25 22.55 5.42
C LEU A 509 19.70 23.80 4.64
N GLN A 510 18.79 24.52 3.99
CA GLN A 510 19.07 25.81 3.34
C GLN A 510 19.11 26.96 4.36
N ILE A 511 18.61 26.73 5.58
CA ILE A 511 18.53 27.75 6.63
C ILE A 511 19.85 27.75 7.42
N PRO A 512 20.51 28.92 7.57
CA PRO A 512 21.75 29.02 8.33
C PRO A 512 21.65 28.45 9.75
N GLY A 513 22.59 27.56 10.10
CA GLY A 513 22.70 26.97 11.44
C GLY A 513 21.86 25.71 11.68
N VAL A 514 20.98 25.33 10.76
CA VAL A 514 20.22 24.07 10.85
C VAL A 514 21.08 22.89 10.35
N ARG A 515 21.18 21.83 11.16
CA ARG A 515 22.05 20.66 10.89
C ARG A 515 21.30 19.39 10.51
N SER A 516 19.98 19.40 10.61
CA SER A 516 19.13 18.24 10.37
C SER A 516 17.93 18.67 9.54
N PRO A 517 17.56 17.92 8.48
CA PRO A 517 16.31 18.15 7.78
C PRO A 517 15.12 17.56 8.56
N ILE A 518 15.36 16.84 9.64
CA ILE A 518 14.33 16.18 10.43
C ILE A 518 13.94 17.07 11.61
N LEU A 519 12.64 17.34 11.76
CA LEU A 519 12.04 17.93 12.95
C LEU A 519 10.90 17.05 13.47
N LYS A 520 10.47 17.27 14.72
CA LYS A 520 9.30 16.60 15.31
C LYS A 520 8.06 17.46 15.11
N PHE A 521 7.00 16.85 14.56
CA PHE A 521 5.72 17.52 14.32
C PHE A 521 4.54 16.57 14.51
N HIS A 522 3.34 17.10 14.64
CA HIS A 522 2.13 16.32 14.75
C HIS A 522 1.82 15.63 13.41
N ARG A 523 1.54 14.33 13.45
CA ARG A 523 1.25 13.51 12.26
C ARG A 523 0.12 14.04 11.37
N ILE A 524 -0.86 14.73 11.98
CA ILE A 524 -2.01 15.31 11.24
C ILE A 524 -1.59 16.41 10.26
N ALA A 525 -0.51 17.12 10.58
CA ALA A 525 -0.07 18.31 9.85
C ALA A 525 1.27 18.08 9.14
N ALA A 526 1.86 16.87 9.26
CA ALA A 526 3.17 16.55 8.70
C ALA A 526 3.25 16.79 7.19
N GLU A 527 2.24 16.38 6.42
CA GLU A 527 2.23 16.55 4.96
C GLU A 527 1.93 17.99 4.53
N GLN A 528 1.06 18.70 5.26
CA GLN A 528 0.85 20.14 5.04
C GLN A 528 2.11 20.94 5.33
N LEU A 529 2.89 20.56 6.36
CA LEU A 529 4.17 21.19 6.67
C LEU A 529 5.21 20.94 5.57
N ARG A 530 5.32 19.71 5.05
CA ARG A 530 6.20 19.41 3.90
C ARG A 530 5.81 20.25 2.67
N SER A 531 4.51 20.28 2.36
CA SER A 531 3.96 21.03 1.23
C SER A 531 4.23 22.54 1.35
N LEU A 532 4.11 23.10 2.55
CA LEU A 532 4.39 24.51 2.80
C LEU A 532 5.85 24.88 2.49
N PHE A 533 6.81 24.11 3.00
CA PHE A 533 8.23 24.38 2.73
C PHE A 533 8.58 24.20 1.24
N ALA A 534 8.00 23.20 0.58
CA ALA A 534 8.14 23.04 -0.87
C ALA A 534 7.54 24.23 -1.65
N ALA A 535 6.41 24.78 -1.20
CA ALA A 535 5.80 25.95 -1.83
C ALA A 535 6.65 27.22 -1.65
N TRP A 536 7.25 27.42 -0.48
CA TRP A 536 8.20 28.51 -0.26
C TRP A 536 9.45 28.39 -1.13
N GLU A 537 9.97 27.18 -1.32
CA GLU A 537 11.07 26.92 -2.25
C GLU A 537 10.68 27.19 -3.70
N ALA A 538 9.54 26.66 -4.15
CA ALA A 538 9.04 26.88 -5.51
C ALA A 538 8.78 28.36 -5.81
N ALA A 539 8.37 29.15 -4.81
CA ALA A 539 8.19 30.59 -4.92
C ALA A 539 9.51 31.39 -4.79
N GLY A 540 10.65 30.72 -4.60
CA GLY A 540 11.95 31.37 -4.43
C GLY A 540 12.11 32.13 -3.09
N LEU A 541 11.24 31.86 -2.11
CA LEU A 541 11.16 32.62 -0.85
C LEU A 541 12.03 32.08 0.27
N MET A 542 12.70 30.93 0.08
CA MET A 542 13.54 30.31 1.12
C MET A 542 14.61 31.25 1.69
N HIS A 543 15.10 32.19 0.89
CA HIS A 543 16.09 33.19 1.30
C HIS A 543 15.59 34.14 2.42
N LEU A 544 14.26 34.23 2.63
CA LEU A 544 13.66 35.03 3.70
C LEU A 544 13.75 34.34 5.07
N ILE A 545 13.93 33.01 5.09
CA ILE A 545 14.04 32.24 6.33
C ILE A 545 15.50 32.27 6.79
N LYS A 546 15.78 33.06 7.83
CA LYS A 546 17.11 33.28 8.41
C LYS A 546 17.39 32.37 9.59
N THR A 547 16.38 32.03 10.38
CA THR A 547 16.49 31.10 11.52
C THR A 547 15.28 30.19 11.58
N PHE A 548 15.50 28.96 12.05
CA PHE A 548 14.46 28.03 12.45
C PHE A 548 14.54 27.85 13.97
N ASP A 549 13.52 28.33 14.68
CA ASP A 549 13.58 28.57 16.13
C ASP A 549 12.83 27.49 16.94
N GLY A 550 12.31 26.46 16.26
CA GLY A 550 11.80 25.23 16.87
C GLY A 550 10.36 24.92 16.47
N ALA A 551 9.95 23.66 16.66
CA ALA A 551 8.60 23.18 16.33
C ALA A 551 7.93 22.50 17.53
N TRP A 552 8.32 21.28 17.88
CA TRP A 552 7.75 20.60 19.04
C TRP A 552 8.47 20.96 20.34
N VAL A 553 7.78 21.72 21.20
CA VAL A 553 8.26 22.14 22.53
C VAL A 553 7.11 21.98 23.52
N PRO A 554 7.11 20.90 24.35
CA PRO A 554 6.11 20.69 25.41
C PRO A 554 6.09 21.82 26.45
N ARG A 555 5.22 22.82 26.24
CA ARG A 555 5.08 23.99 27.11
C ARG A 555 3.67 24.60 27.14
N LEU A 556 3.41 25.38 28.17
CA LEU A 556 2.26 26.27 28.31
C LEU A 556 2.48 27.56 27.51
N ILE A 557 1.39 28.27 27.20
CA ILE A 557 1.46 29.60 26.58
C ILE A 557 2.12 30.57 27.57
N ARG A 558 3.14 31.31 27.09
CA ARG A 558 3.97 32.17 27.96
C ARG A 558 3.17 33.23 28.73
N LEU A 559 2.14 33.80 28.12
CA LEU A 559 1.26 34.80 28.73
C LEU A 559 -0.04 34.22 29.32
N ASN A 560 -0.23 32.90 29.24
CA ASN A 560 -1.39 32.22 29.81
C ASN A 560 -1.00 30.81 30.29
N PRO A 561 -0.40 30.69 31.50
CA PRO A 561 0.11 29.43 32.00
C PRO A 561 -0.98 28.40 32.35
N GLY A 562 -2.26 28.71 32.13
CA GLY A 562 -3.35 27.73 32.24
C GLY A 562 -3.64 26.96 30.94
N VAL A 563 -3.00 27.33 29.81
CA VAL A 563 -3.34 26.81 28.48
C VAL A 563 -2.11 26.23 27.78
N LEU A 564 -2.26 25.06 27.16
CA LEU A 564 -1.21 24.44 26.36
C LEU A 564 -0.91 25.25 25.09
N SER A 565 0.38 25.40 24.80
CA SER A 565 0.83 25.98 23.53
C SER A 565 0.62 24.97 22.39
N ASN A 566 0.37 25.47 21.18
CA ASN A 566 0.37 24.62 19.98
C ASN A 566 1.74 23.96 19.71
N HIS A 567 2.84 24.53 20.24
CA HIS A 567 4.13 23.83 20.26
C HIS A 567 4.10 22.55 21.10
N ALA A 568 3.28 22.46 22.16
CA ALA A 568 3.19 21.25 22.97
C ALA A 568 2.54 20.11 22.20
N TYR A 569 1.59 20.45 21.33
CA TYR A 569 0.94 19.52 20.41
C TYR A 569 1.77 19.24 19.14
N GLY A 570 2.92 19.91 18.95
CA GLY A 570 3.71 19.76 17.73
C GLY A 570 2.99 20.25 16.48
N THR A 571 2.07 21.22 16.61
CA THR A 571 1.32 21.81 15.49
C THR A 571 1.77 23.23 15.15
N ALA A 572 2.84 23.71 15.77
CA ALA A 572 3.40 25.03 15.53
C ALA A 572 4.90 25.00 15.30
N PHE A 573 5.42 26.00 14.59
CA PHE A 573 6.85 26.25 14.43
C PHE A 573 7.15 27.75 14.42
N ASP A 574 8.35 28.09 14.86
CA ASP A 574 8.86 29.45 14.91
C ASP A 574 9.99 29.64 13.87
N ILE A 575 9.96 30.76 13.15
CA ILE A 575 11.04 31.20 12.26
C ILE A 575 11.35 32.68 12.46
N ASN A 576 12.59 33.08 12.20
CA ASN A 576 13.05 34.47 12.30
C ASN A 576 12.74 35.13 13.66
N ALA A 577 12.78 34.38 14.76
CA ALA A 577 12.36 34.83 16.11
C ALA A 577 13.10 36.09 16.57
N ARG A 578 14.37 36.24 16.18
CA ARG A 578 15.18 37.44 16.48
C ARG A 578 14.52 38.74 16.01
N TRP A 579 13.83 38.73 14.87
CA TRP A 579 13.21 39.91 14.26
C TRP A 579 11.70 39.97 14.49
N ASN A 580 11.07 38.85 14.83
CA ASN A 580 9.60 38.75 14.94
C ASN A 580 9.11 38.24 16.30
N GLY A 581 9.85 38.55 17.38
CA GLY A 581 9.51 38.06 18.72
C GLY A 581 8.12 38.50 19.22
N MET A 582 7.57 37.70 20.12
CA MET A 582 6.30 37.95 20.82
C MET A 582 6.20 39.37 21.42
N LEU A 583 5.01 39.98 21.33
CA LEU A 583 4.70 41.36 21.77
C LEU A 583 5.47 42.46 21.02
N LYS A 584 5.93 42.18 19.79
CA LYS A 584 6.57 43.16 18.91
C LYS A 584 5.82 43.29 17.60
N ILE A 585 6.05 44.40 16.92
CA ILE A 585 5.63 44.57 15.53
C ILE A 585 6.51 43.64 14.68
N ALA A 586 5.90 42.72 13.94
CA ALA A 586 6.60 41.84 13.02
C ALA A 586 7.29 42.65 11.91
N ALA A 587 8.49 42.23 11.51
CA ALA A 587 9.30 42.91 10.50
C ALA A 587 8.49 43.18 9.22
N PHE A 588 8.60 44.39 8.69
CA PHE A 588 7.89 44.78 7.46
C PHE A 588 8.52 44.15 6.22
N VAL A 589 7.77 44.08 5.13
CA VAL A 589 8.27 43.69 3.80
C VAL A 589 9.57 44.40 3.48
N GLY A 590 10.59 43.63 3.07
CA GLY A 590 11.93 44.14 2.77
C GLY A 590 12.84 44.40 3.98
N GLN A 591 12.34 44.31 5.22
CA GLN A 591 13.20 44.36 6.40
C GLN A 591 13.87 43.02 6.69
N PRO A 592 15.06 43.02 7.33
CA PRO A 592 15.71 41.78 7.76
C PRO A 592 14.78 40.92 8.62
N GLY A 593 14.62 39.65 8.23
CA GLY A 593 13.79 38.69 8.94
C GLY A 593 12.29 38.79 8.66
N SER A 594 11.83 39.61 7.70
CA SER A 594 10.42 39.60 7.28
C SER A 594 9.96 38.20 6.89
N VAL A 595 8.80 37.81 7.40
CA VAL A 595 8.09 36.59 7.02
C VAL A 595 6.78 36.89 6.30
N ARG A 596 6.44 38.17 6.12
CA ARG A 596 5.14 38.60 5.58
C ARG A 596 4.87 38.05 4.19
N GLU A 597 5.92 37.92 3.37
CA GLU A 597 5.88 37.35 2.03
C GLU A 597 5.67 35.82 2.02
N LEU A 598 6.00 35.13 3.13
CA LEU A 598 5.78 33.69 3.30
C LEU A 598 4.33 33.36 3.69
N VAL A 599 3.66 34.30 4.35
CA VAL A 599 2.36 34.11 5.02
C VAL A 599 1.21 33.81 4.04
N PRO A 600 1.08 34.40 2.85
CA PRO A 600 0.03 34.03 1.91
C PRO A 600 0.07 32.54 1.56
N LEU A 601 1.27 31.98 1.34
CA LEU A 601 1.46 30.56 1.11
C LEU A 601 1.22 29.73 2.37
N ALA A 602 1.64 30.21 3.54
CA ALA A 602 1.31 29.55 4.81
C ALA A 602 -0.20 29.42 5.02
N ASN A 603 -0.95 30.50 4.78
CA ASN A 603 -2.40 30.54 4.83
C ASN A 603 -3.03 29.58 3.80
N ALA A 604 -2.49 29.58 2.58
CA ALA A 604 -2.88 28.66 1.50
C ALA A 604 -2.53 27.19 1.78
N HIS A 605 -1.67 26.92 2.78
CA HIS A 605 -1.35 25.59 3.30
C HIS A 605 -1.95 25.28 4.68
N GLY A 606 -2.84 26.15 5.19
CA GLY A 606 -3.67 25.88 6.37
C GLY A 606 -2.99 26.24 7.68
N PHE A 607 -1.89 26.98 7.60
CA PHE A 607 -1.19 27.56 8.74
C PHE A 607 -1.68 28.99 8.97
N TYR A 608 -1.93 29.33 10.23
CA TYR A 608 -2.22 30.69 10.66
C TYR A 608 -0.94 31.34 11.16
N TRP A 609 -0.73 32.60 10.78
CA TRP A 609 0.42 33.39 11.21
C TRP A 609 0.11 34.24 12.45
N GLY A 610 0.94 34.12 13.49
CA GLY A 610 0.80 34.88 14.73
C GLY A 610 1.01 36.40 14.57
N GLY A 611 1.59 36.85 13.46
CA GLY A 611 1.67 38.27 13.11
C GLY A 611 0.31 38.94 12.84
N HIS A 612 -0.75 38.15 12.64
CA HIS A 612 -2.10 38.66 12.55
C HIS A 612 -2.70 39.04 13.91
N TRP A 613 -2.12 38.60 15.04
CA TRP A 613 -2.56 39.02 16.36
C TRP A 613 -2.24 40.50 16.60
N ASN A 614 -3.15 41.22 17.25
CA ASN A 614 -2.98 42.62 17.59
C ASN A 614 -3.18 42.78 19.10
N PHE A 615 -2.13 42.48 19.86
CA PHE A 615 -2.19 42.40 21.32
C PHE A 615 -2.44 43.76 22.00
N ASP A 616 -1.99 44.86 21.38
CA ASP A 616 -2.04 46.21 21.97
C ASP A 616 -2.84 47.24 21.15
N GLY A 617 -3.50 46.79 20.07
CA GLY A 617 -4.21 47.66 19.14
C GLY A 617 -3.30 48.43 18.16
N LYS A 618 -1.98 48.39 18.36
CA LYS A 618 -0.96 49.16 17.62
C LYS A 618 -0.03 48.26 16.79
N GLY A 619 -0.31 46.96 16.75
CA GLY A 619 0.37 45.97 15.92
C GLY A 619 1.42 45.12 16.64
N ALA A 620 1.48 45.15 17.97
CA ALA A 620 2.21 44.13 18.71
C ALA A 620 1.59 42.74 18.46
N SER A 621 2.42 41.78 18.10
CA SER A 621 2.00 40.48 17.56
C SER A 621 2.96 39.35 17.99
N ASP A 622 2.79 38.15 17.44
CA ASP A 622 3.76 37.05 17.57
C ASP A 622 4.24 36.62 16.17
N GLY A 623 4.99 37.51 15.52
CA GLY A 623 5.30 37.39 14.09
C GLY A 623 6.21 36.20 13.73
N MET A 624 6.85 35.55 14.69
CA MET A 624 7.68 34.37 14.44
C MET A 624 6.87 33.09 14.28
N HIS A 625 5.64 33.09 14.82
CA HIS A 625 4.86 31.89 15.09
C HIS A 625 3.94 31.54 13.91
N PHE A 626 4.00 30.28 13.48
CA PHE A 626 3.09 29.68 12.52
C PHE A 626 2.47 28.43 13.14
N GLU A 627 1.15 28.29 13.03
CA GLU A 627 0.45 27.12 13.57
C GLU A 627 -0.57 26.54 12.62
N TRP A 628 -0.65 25.21 12.59
CA TRP A 628 -1.66 24.49 11.83
C TRP A 628 -3.05 24.77 12.39
N ALA A 629 -3.92 25.32 11.55
CA ALA A 629 -5.25 25.80 11.93
C ALA A 629 -6.39 24.97 11.35
N ARG A 630 -6.16 24.26 10.23
CA ARG A 630 -7.16 23.39 9.62
C ARG A 630 -6.56 22.33 8.70
N PRO A 631 -7.23 21.16 8.56
CA PRO A 631 -6.93 20.24 7.47
C PRO A 631 -7.23 20.88 6.12
N MET A 632 -6.62 20.34 5.07
CA MET A 632 -6.84 20.74 3.68
C MET A 632 -7.47 19.65 2.86
#